data_AF-A0A928MDM2-F1
#
_entry.id   AF-A0A928MDM2-F1
#
_cell.length_a   1.000
_cell.length_b   1.000
_cell.length_c   1.000
_cell.angle_alpha   90.00
_cell.angle_beta   90.00
_cell.angle_gamma   90.00
#
_symmetry.space_group_name_H-M   'P 1'
#
loop_
_entity.id
_entity.type
_entity.pdbx_description
1 polymer ?
#
loop_
_entity_poly.entity_id
_entity_poly.type
_entity_poly.pdbx_seq_one_letter_code
_entity_poly.pdbx_strand_id
1 'polypeptide(L)'
;MRLNNNLCYGTINYDESTITLSKADGTEHQRRCITLWHEILHGIRNHAGLEIENEEEIVDMFARGIYQVLQDNGSRLFDLEK
;
A
#
# COMPACT_ATOMS: atom_id res chain seq x y z
N MET A 1 -7.61 -12.47 0.39
CA MET A 1 -7.53 -12.98 -1.00
C MET A 1 -6.45 -14.06 -1.06
N ARG A 2 -6.42 -14.93 -2.08
CA ARG A 2 -5.31 -15.88 -2.26
C ARG A 2 -4.70 -15.72 -3.66
N LEU A 3 -3.39 -15.50 -3.71
CA LEU A 3 -2.59 -15.54 -4.93
C LEU A 3 -1.53 -16.63 -4.78
N ASN A 4 -1.49 -17.58 -5.71
CA ASN A 4 -0.52 -18.69 -5.70
C ASN A 4 -0.46 -19.42 -4.34
N ASN A 5 -1.62 -19.68 -3.72
CA ASN A 5 -1.79 -20.25 -2.37
C ASN A 5 -1.28 -19.41 -1.18
N ASN A 6 -0.73 -18.22 -1.40
CA ASN A 6 -0.35 -17.30 -0.34
C ASN A 6 -1.50 -16.36 0.03
N LEU A 7 -1.63 -16.09 1.32
CA LEU A 7 -2.61 -15.13 1.82
C LEU A 7 -2.18 -13.73 1.40
N CYS A 8 -2.98 -13.09 0.56
CA CYS A 8 -2.72 -11.76 0.05
C CYS A 8 -3.77 -10.77 0.58
N TYR A 9 -3.29 -9.63 1.09
CA TYR A 9 -4.11 -8.59 1.71
C TYR A 9 -4.46 -7.44 0.76
N GLY A 10 -3.71 -7.29 -0.34
CA GLY A 10 -3.95 -6.31 -1.40
C GLY A 10 -3.39 -6.80 -2.73
N THR A 11 -3.82 -6.19 -3.83
CA THR A 11 -3.17 -6.33 -5.14
C THR A 11 -3.43 -5.12 -6.00
N ILE A 12 -2.47 -4.82 -6.87
CA ILE A 12 -2.65 -3.96 -8.02
C ILE A 12 -2.79 -4.75 -9.33
N ASN A 13 -3.75 -4.35 -10.16
CA ASN A 13 -3.78 -4.66 -11.59
C ASN A 13 -3.13 -3.49 -12.34
N TYR A 14 -1.96 -3.72 -12.92
CA TYR A 14 -1.19 -2.68 -13.60
C TYR A 14 -1.86 -2.18 -14.89
N ASP A 15 -2.51 -3.06 -15.66
CA ASP A 15 -3.18 -2.70 -16.92
C ASP A 15 -4.40 -1.81 -16.68
N GLU A 16 -5.15 -2.09 -15.62
CA GLU A 16 -6.36 -1.35 -15.24
C GLU A 16 -6.10 -0.25 -14.20
N SER A 17 -4.84 -0.08 -13.76
CA SER A 17 -4.44 0.84 -12.68
C SER A 17 -5.36 0.75 -11.45
N THR A 18 -5.78 -0.46 -11.09
CA THR A 18 -6.81 -0.70 -10.06
C THR A 18 -6.23 -1.46 -8.89
N ILE A 19 -6.42 -0.93 -7.68
CA ILE A 19 -6.00 -1.58 -6.43
C ILE A 19 -7.21 -2.22 -5.73
N THR A 20 -7.07 -3.48 -5.36
CA THR A 20 -8.07 -4.22 -4.59
C THR A 20 -7.50 -4.63 -3.24
N LEU A 21 -8.21 -4.30 -2.17
CA LEU A 21 -7.86 -4.74 -0.81
C LEU A 21 -8.76 -5.89 -0.37
N SER A 22 -8.17 -6.85 0.33
CA SER A 22 -8.89 -7.97 0.91
C SER A 22 -9.88 -7.46 1.97
N LYS A 23 -11.15 -7.81 1.81
CA LYS A 23 -12.20 -7.58 2.82
C LYS A 23 -12.25 -8.68 3.89
N ALA A 24 -11.14 -9.38 4.13
CA ALA A 24 -11.12 -10.47 5.09
C ALA A 24 -11.49 -9.92 6.47
N ASP A 25 -12.53 -10.49 7.07
CA ASP A 25 -13.03 -10.09 8.39
C ASP A 25 -11.87 -10.07 9.40
N GLY A 26 -11.78 -8.98 10.17
CA GLY A 26 -10.74 -8.79 11.18
C GLY A 26 -9.43 -8.14 10.70
N THR A 27 -9.33 -7.67 9.45
CA THR A 27 -8.20 -6.81 9.07
C THR A 27 -8.39 -5.41 9.67
N GLU A 28 -7.55 -5.09 10.66
CA GLU A 28 -7.50 -3.78 11.32
C GLU A 28 -7.35 -2.63 10.31
N HIS A 29 -7.96 -1.47 10.61
CA HIS A 29 -7.95 -0.29 9.75
C HIS A 29 -6.53 0.12 9.36
N GLN A 30 -5.62 0.22 10.33
CA GLN A 30 -4.21 0.52 10.12
C GLN A 30 -3.57 -0.43 9.08
N ARG A 31 -3.81 -1.74 9.22
CA ARG A 31 -3.26 -2.73 8.30
C ARG A 31 -3.76 -2.51 6.88
N ARG A 32 -5.05 -2.20 6.70
CA ARG A 32 -5.62 -1.88 5.39
C ARG A 32 -5.00 -0.63 4.77
N CYS A 33 -4.74 0.41 5.57
CA CYS A 33 -4.07 1.63 5.10
C CYS A 33 -2.61 1.38 4.68
N ILE A 34 -1.87 0.60 5.45
CA ILE A 34 -0.49 0.22 5.10
C ILE A 34 -0.48 -0.61 3.81
N THR A 35 -1.37 -1.60 3.71
CA THR A 35 -1.50 -2.41 2.48
C THR A 35 -1.88 -1.55 1.27
N LEU A 36 -2.74 -0.54 1.42
CA LEU A 36 -3.03 0.39 0.33
C LEU A 36 -1.76 1.12 -0.16
N TRP A 37 -0.97 1.66 0.77
CA TRP A 37 0.29 2.30 0.42
C TRP A 37 1.29 1.36 -0.25
N HIS A 38 1.35 0.11 0.21
CA HIS A 38 2.17 -0.94 -0.40
C HIS A 38 1.80 -1.14 -1.88
N GLU A 39 0.52 -1.33 -2.20
CA GLU A 39 0.09 -1.49 -3.60
C GLU A 39 0.26 -0.21 -4.44
N ILE A 40 0.08 0.98 -3.84
CA ILE A 40 0.33 2.27 -4.54
C ILE A 40 1.80 2.38 -4.94
N LEU A 41 2.72 2.02 -4.05
CA LEU A 41 4.15 2.10 -4.30
C LEU A 41 4.61 1.11 -5.39
N HIS A 42 4.06 -0.11 -5.40
CA HIS A 42 4.25 -1.04 -6.53
C HIS A 42 3.77 -0.43 -7.85
N GLY A 43 2.59 0.18 -7.86
CA GLY A 43 2.07 0.89 -9.04
C GLY A 43 2.97 2.01 -9.53
N ILE A 44 3.43 2.88 -8.63
CA ILE A 44 4.33 4.00 -8.98
C ILE A 44 5.65 3.47 -9.55
N ARG A 45 6.27 2.48 -8.89
CA ARG A 45 7.50 1.83 -9.38
C ARG A 45 7.30 1.27 -10.78
N ASN A 46 6.21 0.53 -10.99
CA ASN A 46 5.91 -0.12 -12.26
C ASN A 46 5.70 0.91 -13.38
N HIS A 47 4.88 1.94 -13.14
CA HIS A 47 4.63 3.00 -14.11
C HIS A 47 5.86 3.84 -14.42
N ALA A 48 6.80 3.95 -13.48
CA ALA A 48 8.08 4.62 -13.68
C ALA A 48 9.10 3.76 -14.45
N GLY A 49 8.82 2.47 -14.69
CA GLY A 49 9.78 1.53 -15.29
C GLY A 49 11.03 1.33 -14.43
N LEU A 50 10.91 1.50 -13.10
CA LEU A 50 12.03 1.47 -12.18
C LEU A 50 12.29 0.03 -11.71
N GLU A 51 13.41 -0.57 -12.07
CA GLU A 51 13.80 -1.89 -11.60
C GLU A 51 14.60 -1.79 -10.29
N ILE A 52 14.16 -2.52 -9.25
CA ILE A 52 14.76 -2.50 -7.91
C ILE A 52 14.94 -3.95 -7.43
N GLU A 53 16.16 -4.30 -7.00
CA GLU A 53 16.47 -5.68 -6.58
C GLU A 53 15.71 -6.13 -5.31
N ASN A 54 15.56 -5.25 -4.32
CA ASN A 54 14.86 -5.53 -3.05
C ASN A 54 13.51 -4.82 -2.95
N GLU A 55 12.74 -4.86 -4.04
CA GLU A 55 11.48 -4.10 -4.18
C GLU A 55 10.52 -4.28 -3.01
N GLU A 56 10.17 -5.52 -2.65
CA GLU A 56 9.21 -5.82 -1.58
C GLU A 56 9.62 -5.24 -0.22
N GLU A 57 10.89 -5.37 0.16
CA GLU A 57 11.40 -4.84 1.42
C GLU A 57 11.35 -3.30 1.44
N ILE A 58 11.72 -2.68 0.33
CA ILE A 58 11.71 -1.23 0.18
C ILE A 58 10.26 -0.70 0.21
N VAL A 59 9.36 -1.36 -0.51
CA VAL A 59 7.93 -1.01 -0.56
C VAL A 59 7.28 -1.17 0.81
N ASP A 60 7.52 -2.26 1.54
CA ASP A 60 6.97 -2.45 2.90
C ASP A 60 7.51 -1.41 3.89
N MET A 61 8.82 -1.12 3.82
CA MET A 61 9.45 -0.09 4.66
C MET A 61 8.86 1.30 4.40
N PHE A 62 8.71 1.70 3.14
CA PHE A 62 8.10 2.99 2.79
C PHE A 62 6.61 3.03 3.12
N ALA A 63 5.84 1.97 2.87
CA ALA A 63 4.41 1.94 3.16
C ALA A 63 4.13 2.17 4.66
N ARG A 64 4.92 1.54 5.53
CA ARG A 64 4.84 1.75 6.98
C ARG A 64 5.25 3.15 7.39
N GLY A 65 6.37 3.65 6.86
CA GLY A 65 6.88 4.98 7.18
C GLY A 65 5.93 6.09 6.75
N ILE A 66 5.39 6.01 5.54
CA ILE A 66 4.40 6.97 5.02
C ILE A 66 3.13 6.94 5.88
N TYR A 67 2.59 5.74 6.16
CA TYR A 67 1.43 5.62 7.02
C TYR A 67 1.67 6.27 8.39
N GLN A 68 2.81 6.00 9.03
CA GLN A 68 3.15 6.56 10.33
C GLN A 68 3.19 8.09 10.30
N VAL A 69 3.89 8.67 9.33
CA VAL A 69 4.02 10.13 9.19
C VAL A 69 2.65 10.78 8.98
N LEU A 70 1.80 10.20 8.12
CA LEU A 70 0.46 10.70 7.85
C LEU A 70 -0.47 10.54 9.05
N GLN A 71 -0.40 9.42 9.76
CA GLN A 71 -1.22 9.17 10.94
C GLN A 71 -0.88 10.17 12.07
N ASP A 72 0.41 10.45 12.27
CA ASP A 72 0.89 11.32 13.35
C ASP A 72 0.70 12.81 13.05
N ASN A 73 0.75 13.20 11.78
CA ASN A 73 0.80 14.61 11.37
C ASN A 73 -0.32 15.03 10.42
N GLY A 74 -1.19 14.11 9.99
CA GLY A 74 -2.25 14.32 8.99
C GLY A 74 -3.07 15.57 9.25
N SER A 75 -3.55 15.73 10.48
CA SER A 75 -4.39 16.88 10.88
C SER A 75 -3.61 18.15 11.22
N ARG A 76 -2.28 18.10 11.24
CA ARG A 76 -1.40 19.20 11.67
C ARG A 76 -0.66 19.86 10.51
N LEU A 77 -0.26 19.08 9.52
CA LEU A 77 0.62 19.50 8.42
C LEU A 77 -0.03 19.40 7.04
N PHE A 78 -1.21 18.78 6.95
CA PHE A 78 -1.94 18.66 5.71
C PHE A 78 -3.30 19.32 5.89
N ASP A 79 -3.69 20.14 4.92
CA ASP A 79 -5.01 20.78 4.88
C ASP A 79 -6.10 19.78 4.49
N LEU A 80 -6.20 18.68 5.25
CA LEU A 80 -7.20 17.64 5.06
C LEU A 80 -8.51 18.13 5.71
N GLU A 81 -9.50 18.44 4.88
CA GLU A 81 -10.86 18.72 5.35
C GLU A 81 -11.39 17.52 6.15
N LYS A 82 -12.06 17.80 7.27
CA LYS A 82 -12.62 16.80 8.18
C LYS A 82 -13.96 16.25 7.70
#